data_AF-A0A7S2MJH6-F1
#
_entry.id   AF-A0A7S2MJH6-F1
#
_cell.length_a   1.000
_cell.length_b   1.000
_cell.length_c   1.000
_cell.angle_alpha   90.00
_cell.angle_beta   90.00
_cell.angle_gamma   90.00
#
_symmetry.space_group_name_H-M   'P 1'
#
loop_
_entity.id
_entity.type
_entity.pdbx_description
1 polymer ?
#
loop_
_entity_poly.entity_id
_entity_poly.type
_entity_poly.pdbx_seq_one_letter_code
_entity_poly.pdbx_strand_id
1 'polypeptide(L)'
;SGGSVIDDPPLASYDFWAVGKDCCDLQSDQGGFAEFKCGQYDNPHARGGIRVVRDEDRAFFRLAVQQAQSAYQIKAIHPLFFHWVADPVAETFSLQQEAFKVYMLGMFTHFLFQVALVYVAANVFSKLA
;
A
#
# COMPACT_ATOMS: atom_id res chain seq x y z
N SER A 1 20.50 20.09 34.56
CA SER A 1 19.83 20.01 33.24
C SER A 1 19.56 18.54 32.94
N GLY A 2 18.45 18.01 33.48
CA GLY A 2 18.04 16.61 33.27
C GLY A 2 16.82 16.60 32.35
N GLY A 3 16.98 16.08 31.13
CA GLY A 3 15.87 15.84 30.22
C GLY A 3 15.11 14.59 30.68
N SER A 4 13.80 14.71 30.85
CA SER A 4 12.91 13.60 31.15
C SER A 4 12.89 12.61 29.98
N VAL A 5 13.44 11.43 30.19
CA VAL A 5 13.11 10.24 29.38
C VAL A 5 11.62 10.00 29.63
N ILE A 6 10.79 10.16 28.59
CA ILE A 6 9.41 9.74 28.64
C ILE A 6 9.46 8.23 28.46
N ASP A 7 9.38 7.48 29.56
CA ASP A 7 9.09 6.05 29.52
C ASP A 7 7.62 5.93 29.05
N ASP A 8 7.43 5.80 27.74
CA ASP A 8 6.10 5.63 27.16
C ASP A 8 5.47 4.36 27.76
N PRO A 9 4.28 4.48 28.39
CA PRO A 9 3.62 3.32 28.97
C PRO A 9 3.32 2.29 27.85
N PRO A 10 3.42 0.98 28.14
CA PRO A 10 3.12 -0.04 27.16
C PRO A 10 1.70 0.16 26.61
N LEU A 11 1.60 0.26 25.29
CA LEU A 11 0.34 0.49 24.59
C LEU A 11 -0.61 -0.68 24.85
N ALA A 12 -1.88 -0.39 25.09
CA ALA A 12 -2.91 -1.42 25.27
C ALA A 12 -3.16 -2.22 23.96
N SER A 13 -2.92 -1.61 22.80
CA SER A 13 -2.98 -2.26 21.49
C SER A 13 -1.96 -1.65 20.52
N TYR A 14 -1.39 -2.52 19.68
CA TYR A 14 -0.47 -2.21 18.59
C TYR A 14 -1.18 -2.41 17.26
N ASP A 15 -1.92 -1.39 16.83
CA ASP A 15 -2.79 -1.49 15.65
C ASP A 15 -2.12 -1.00 14.35
N PHE A 16 -1.04 -0.22 14.43
CA PHE A 16 -0.32 0.28 13.26
C PHE A 16 0.90 -0.57 12.97
N TRP A 17 0.97 -1.14 11.75
CA TRP A 17 2.04 -2.03 11.33
C TRP A 17 2.69 -1.55 10.04
N ALA A 18 4.01 -1.37 10.09
CA ALA A 18 4.83 -1.27 8.89
C ALA A 18 5.03 -2.67 8.32
N VAL A 19 4.68 -2.88 7.06
CA VAL A 19 4.74 -4.20 6.42
C VAL A 19 5.41 -4.14 5.06
N GLY A 20 5.99 -5.27 4.67
CA GLY A 20 6.49 -5.53 3.34
C GLY A 20 6.82 -7.00 3.18
N LYS A 21 7.29 -7.36 1.98
CA LYS A 21 7.76 -8.70 1.65
C LYS A 21 9.26 -8.61 1.35
N ASP A 22 9.99 -9.67 1.67
CA ASP A 22 11.43 -9.76 1.40
C ASP A 22 12.25 -8.63 2.06
N CYS A 23 11.80 -8.19 3.24
CA CYS A 23 12.35 -7.05 3.99
C CYS A 23 13.45 -7.41 4.98
N CYS A 24 13.62 -8.70 5.25
CA CYS A 24 14.54 -9.20 6.26
C CYS A 24 15.85 -9.60 5.58
N ASP A 25 16.98 -9.18 6.16
CA ASP A 25 18.30 -9.58 5.67
C ASP A 25 18.54 -11.07 5.96
N LEU A 26 19.19 -11.81 5.04
CA LEU A 26 19.43 -13.27 5.18
C LEU A 26 20.34 -13.62 6.38
N GLN A 27 21.04 -12.63 6.95
CA GLN A 27 21.81 -12.80 8.18
C GLN A 27 20.92 -12.88 9.44
N SER A 28 19.66 -12.45 9.37
CA SER A 28 18.72 -12.52 10.49
C SER A 28 18.28 -13.96 10.84
N ASP A 29 18.51 -14.91 9.92
CA ASP A 29 18.25 -16.34 10.10
C ASP A 29 19.19 -17.00 11.14
N GLN A 30 20.24 -16.29 11.59
CA GLN A 30 21.24 -16.76 12.56
C GLN A 30 20.95 -16.32 14.01
N GLY A 31 19.68 -16.19 14.37
CA GLY A 31 19.26 -15.93 15.76
C GLY A 31 19.49 -14.50 16.27
N GLY A 32 19.70 -13.55 15.36
CA GLY A 32 19.70 -12.10 15.66
C GLY A 32 18.29 -11.50 15.56
N PHE A 33 18.11 -10.29 16.10
CA PHE A 33 16.88 -9.52 15.85
C PHE A 33 16.80 -9.20 14.36
N ALA A 34 15.72 -9.62 13.69
CA ALA A 34 15.50 -9.30 12.29
C ALA A 34 15.27 -7.78 12.13
N GLU A 35 16.21 -7.11 11.48
CA GLU A 35 16.09 -5.69 11.16
C GLU A 35 15.14 -5.52 9.97
N PHE A 36 14.11 -4.69 10.14
CA PHE A 36 13.18 -4.37 9.07
C PHE A 36 13.81 -3.34 8.13
N LYS A 37 14.11 -3.75 6.88
CA LYS A 37 14.76 -2.91 5.86
C LYS A 37 13.88 -2.58 4.66
N CYS A 38 12.55 -2.58 4.84
CA CYS A 38 11.64 -2.31 3.74
C CYS A 38 11.34 -0.81 3.57
N GLY A 39 11.16 -0.41 2.31
CA GLY A 39 10.86 0.97 1.94
C GLY A 39 12.05 1.89 2.15
N GLN A 40 11.81 3.10 2.63
CA GLN A 40 12.86 4.11 2.85
C GLN A 40 13.40 4.06 4.29
N TYR A 41 13.71 2.85 4.78
CA TYR A 41 14.16 2.60 6.17
C TYR A 41 15.43 3.38 6.53
N ASP A 42 16.33 3.58 5.58
CA ASP A 42 17.62 4.30 5.74
C ASP A 42 17.46 5.83 5.72
N ASN A 43 16.26 6.34 5.45
CA ASN A 43 16.00 7.78 5.45
C ASN A 43 15.40 8.22 6.81
N PRO A 44 16.09 9.04 7.62
CA PRO A 44 15.58 9.51 8.91
C PRO A 44 14.36 10.43 8.79
N HIS A 45 14.10 10.97 7.60
CA HIS A 45 12.89 11.73 7.29
C HIS A 45 11.71 10.83 6.90
N ALA A 46 11.93 9.51 6.75
CA ALA A 46 10.86 8.57 6.46
C ALA A 46 10.04 8.26 7.70
N ARG A 47 8.96 9.02 7.89
CA ARG A 47 7.98 8.84 8.97
C ARG A 47 6.56 8.66 8.44
N GLY A 48 6.41 8.53 7.13
CA GLY A 48 5.16 8.35 6.45
C GLY A 48 4.87 6.88 6.17
N GLY A 49 3.59 6.58 5.96
CA GLY A 49 3.17 5.26 5.52
C GLY A 49 2.00 5.34 4.56
N ILE A 50 2.03 4.53 3.51
CA ILE A 50 0.90 4.40 2.58
C ILE A 50 0.16 3.11 2.90
N ARG A 51 -1.16 3.23 3.03
CA ARG A 51 -2.01 2.10 3.41
C ARG A 51 -2.01 1.02 2.33
N VAL A 52 -1.83 -0.23 2.75
CA VAL A 52 -1.99 -1.39 1.87
C VAL A 52 -3.47 -1.55 1.51
N VAL A 53 -3.78 -1.45 0.22
CA VAL A 53 -5.14 -1.57 -0.32
C VAL A 53 -5.43 -2.99 -0.84
N ARG A 54 -4.39 -3.71 -1.27
CA ARG A 54 -4.51 -5.01 -1.92
C ARG A 54 -4.93 -6.11 -0.93
N ASP A 55 -6.11 -6.69 -1.12
CA ASP A 55 -6.68 -7.65 -0.17
C ASP A 55 -5.90 -8.98 -0.12
N GLU A 56 -5.26 -9.39 -1.22
CA GLU A 56 -4.48 -10.64 -1.26
C GLU A 56 -3.30 -10.63 -0.29
N ASP A 57 -2.58 -9.50 -0.16
CA ASP A 57 -1.47 -9.40 0.80
C ASP A 57 -1.97 -9.20 2.23
N ARG A 58 -3.14 -8.54 2.39
CA ARG A 58 -3.70 -8.23 3.71
C ARG A 58 -3.94 -9.49 4.55
N ALA A 59 -4.39 -10.57 3.93
CA ALA A 59 -4.59 -11.84 4.61
C ALA A 59 -3.27 -12.38 5.20
N PHE A 60 -2.19 -12.36 4.42
CA PHE A 60 -0.87 -12.81 4.86
C PHE A 60 -0.27 -11.90 5.94
N PHE A 61 -0.40 -10.58 5.80
CA PHE A 61 0.06 -9.64 6.83
C PHE A 61 -0.69 -9.82 8.15
N ARG A 62 -1.98 -10.16 8.11
CA ARG A 62 -2.73 -10.49 9.32
C ARG A 62 -2.21 -11.74 10.02
N LEU A 63 -1.81 -12.77 9.28
CA LEU A 63 -1.17 -13.96 9.85
C LEU A 63 0.19 -13.62 10.49
N ALA A 64 0.99 -12.79 9.82
CA ALA A 64 2.26 -12.31 10.39
C ALA A 64 2.07 -11.54 11.70
N VAL A 65 1.04 -10.68 11.77
CA VAL A 65 0.67 -9.99 13.02
C VAL A 65 0.26 -10.98 14.11
N GLN A 66 -0.51 -12.03 13.78
CA GLN A 66 -0.89 -13.06 14.76
C GLN A 66 0.32 -13.83 15.31
N GLN A 67 1.31 -14.10 14.46
CA GLN A 67 2.56 -14.71 14.90
C GLN A 67 3.33 -13.75 15.83
N ALA A 68 3.44 -12.47 15.47
CA ALA A 68 4.11 -11.47 16.31
C ALA A 68 3.39 -11.24 17.65
N GLN A 69 2.06 -11.22 17.67
CA GLN A 69 1.26 -11.16 18.90
C GLN A 69 1.60 -12.31 19.84
N SER A 70 1.75 -13.51 19.29
CA SER A 70 2.09 -14.71 20.07
C SER A 70 3.54 -14.69 20.56
N ALA A 71 4.48 -14.25 19.71
CA ALA A 71 5.91 -14.21 20.03
C ALA A 71 6.27 -13.12 21.07
N TYR A 72 5.68 -11.92 20.93
CA TYR A 72 5.99 -10.75 21.76
C TYR A 72 4.93 -10.46 22.83
N GLN A 73 3.90 -11.29 22.95
CA GLN A 73 2.81 -11.14 23.92
C GLN A 73 2.09 -9.77 23.83
N ILE A 74 2.01 -9.21 22.61
CA ILE A 74 1.32 -7.96 22.31
C ILE A 74 -0.09 -8.23 21.75
N LYS A 75 -0.97 -7.23 21.80
CA LYS A 75 -2.33 -7.29 21.23
C LYS A 75 -2.48 -6.28 20.10
N ALA A 76 -3.17 -6.67 19.04
CA ALA A 76 -3.56 -5.84 17.90
C ALA A 76 -5.02 -6.16 17.59
N ILE A 77 -5.93 -5.24 17.91
CA ILE A 77 -7.38 -5.44 17.81
C ILE A 77 -7.83 -5.17 16.38
N HIS A 78 -7.28 -4.12 15.77
CA HIS A 78 -7.62 -3.63 14.43
C HIS A 78 -6.35 -3.32 13.64
N PRO A 79 -5.60 -4.35 13.17
CA PRO A 79 -4.34 -4.12 12.48
C PRO A 79 -4.56 -3.39 11.15
N LEU A 80 -3.94 -2.22 11.04
CA LEU A 80 -3.83 -1.41 9.84
C LEU A 80 -2.40 -1.52 9.29
N PHE A 81 -2.32 -1.81 8.00
CA PHE A 81 -1.08 -2.12 7.32
C PHE A 81 -0.62 -0.96 6.45
N PHE A 82 0.65 -0.59 6.58
CA PHE A 82 1.26 0.50 5.84
C PHE A 82 2.61 0.10 5.25
N HIS A 83 2.90 0.55 4.04
CA HIS A 83 4.25 0.53 3.47
C HIS A 83 5.02 1.76 3.93
N TRP A 84 6.28 1.57 4.31
CA TRP A 84 7.12 2.63 4.89
C TRP A 84 7.73 3.53 3.82
N VAL A 85 7.40 4.83 3.84
CA VAL A 85 7.76 5.79 2.78
C VAL A 85 8.11 7.15 3.38
N ALA A 86 8.97 7.96 2.74
CA ALA A 86 9.26 9.30 3.26
C ALA A 86 8.20 10.35 2.96
N ASP A 87 7.66 10.35 1.75
CA ASP A 87 6.65 11.31 1.35
C ASP A 87 5.39 10.57 0.85
N PRO A 88 4.44 10.29 1.76
CA PRO A 88 3.19 9.64 1.37
C PRO A 88 2.32 10.53 0.49
N VAL A 89 2.48 11.85 0.55
CA VAL A 89 1.66 12.80 -0.23
C VAL A 89 2.11 12.80 -1.68
N ALA A 90 3.43 12.88 -1.93
CA ALA A 90 3.98 12.83 -3.28
C ALA A 90 3.67 11.51 -3.98
N GLU A 91 3.78 10.38 -3.28
CA GLU A 91 3.54 9.07 -3.86
C GLU A 91 2.04 8.78 -4.08
N THR A 92 1.15 9.22 -3.19
CA THR A 92 -0.29 9.13 -3.48
C THR A 92 -0.70 10.01 -4.65
N PHE A 93 -0.08 11.18 -4.80
CA PHE A 93 -0.31 12.06 -5.96
C PHE A 93 0.19 11.42 -7.27
N SER A 94 1.38 10.79 -7.28
CA SER A 94 1.88 10.12 -8.47
C SER A 94 0.97 8.95 -8.89
N LEU A 95 0.53 8.13 -7.94
CA LEU A 95 -0.44 7.04 -8.18
C LEU A 95 -1.74 7.57 -8.79
N GLN A 96 -2.26 8.69 -8.28
CA GLN A 96 -3.46 9.33 -8.84
C GLN A 96 -3.23 9.82 -10.27
N GLN A 97 -2.07 10.42 -10.55
CA GLN A 97 -1.74 10.89 -11.89
C GLN A 97 -1.62 9.74 -12.90
N GLU A 98 -1.02 8.63 -12.51
CA GLU A 98 -0.93 7.44 -13.37
C GLU A 98 -2.30 6.84 -13.65
N ALA A 99 -3.13 6.68 -12.61
CA ALA A 99 -4.49 6.22 -12.76
C ALA A 99 -5.31 7.13 -13.68
N PHE A 100 -5.15 8.45 -13.54
CA PHE A 100 -5.86 9.43 -14.37
C PHE A 100 -5.48 9.34 -15.85
N LYS A 101 -4.19 9.14 -16.17
CA LYS A 101 -3.73 8.95 -17.56
C LYS A 101 -4.36 7.72 -18.21
N VAL A 102 -4.34 6.59 -17.50
CA VAL A 102 -4.93 5.34 -17.99
C VAL A 102 -6.45 5.49 -18.15
N TYR A 103 -7.11 6.14 -17.18
CA TYR A 103 -8.54 6.41 -17.25
C TYR A 103 -8.92 7.28 -18.45
N MET A 104 -8.20 8.39 -18.68
CA MET A 104 -8.45 9.26 -19.84
C MET A 104 -8.23 8.52 -21.16
N LEU A 105 -7.16 7.72 -21.26
CA LEU A 105 -6.92 6.90 -22.45
C LEU A 105 -8.08 5.93 -22.70
N GLY A 106 -8.56 5.24 -21.66
CA GLY A 106 -9.73 4.35 -21.73
C GLY A 106 -11.01 5.07 -22.14
N MET A 107 -11.22 6.30 -21.66
CA MET A 107 -12.38 7.12 -22.02
C MET A 107 -12.36 7.50 -23.51
N PHE A 108 -11.22 7.95 -24.03
CA PHE A 108 -11.11 8.30 -25.45
C PHE A 108 -11.22 7.09 -26.37
N THR A 109 -10.60 5.97 -26.01
CA THR A 109 -10.72 4.74 -26.81
C THR A 109 -12.16 4.22 -26.82
N HIS A 110 -12.86 4.25 -25.69
CA HIS A 110 -14.27 3.88 -25.63
C HIS A 110 -15.15 4.81 -26.46
N PHE A 111 -14.93 6.13 -26.36
CA PHE A 111 -15.68 7.12 -27.14
C PHE A 111 -15.51 6.91 -28.64
N LEU A 112 -14.27 6.77 -29.13
CA LEU A 112 -14.00 6.52 -30.54
C LEU A 112 -14.60 5.21 -31.04
N PHE A 113 -14.56 4.16 -30.21
CA PHE A 113 -15.19 2.88 -30.52
C PHE A 113 -16.71 3.02 -30.66
N GLN A 114 -17.37 3.73 -29.76
CA GLN A 114 -18.82 3.98 -29.84
C GLN A 114 -19.19 4.80 -31.08
N VAL A 115 -18.42 5.84 -31.40
CA VAL A 115 -18.62 6.63 -32.63
C VAL A 115 -18.48 5.76 -33.88
N ALA A 116 -17.48 4.89 -33.93
CA ALA A 116 -17.30 3.98 -35.06
C ALA A 116 -18.48 3.00 -35.21
N LEU A 117 -18.97 2.43 -34.10
CA LEU A 117 -20.14 1.55 -34.11
C LEU A 117 -21.41 2.25 -34.62
N VAL A 118 -21.69 3.45 -34.10
CA VAL A 118 -22.85 4.25 -34.53
C VAL A 118 -22.73 4.66 -36.00
N TYR A 119 -21.53 5.02 -36.45
CA TYR A 119 -21.28 5.35 -37.85
C TYR A 119 -21.54 4.16 -38.78
N VAL A 120 -21.03 2.97 -38.45
CA VAL A 120 -21.28 1.76 -39.25
C VAL A 120 -22.78 1.44 -39.27
N ALA A 121 -23.44 1.46 -38.11
CA ALA A 121 -24.88 1.22 -38.02
C ALA A 121 -25.68 2.19 -38.89
N ALA A 122 -25.39 3.49 -38.82
CA ALA A 122 -26.08 4.51 -39.61
C ALA A 122 -25.94 4.27 -41.13
N ASN A 123 -24.74 3.89 -41.59
CA ASN A 123 -24.50 3.59 -43.02
C ASN A 123 -25.23 2.32 -43.47
N VAL A 124 -25.26 1.29 -42.63
CA VAL A 124 -25.99 0.04 -42.91
C VAL A 124 -27.49 0.31 -42.99
N PHE A 125 -28.08 1.00 -42.01
CA PHE A 125 -29.50 1.34 -42.02
C PHE A 125 -29.88 2.24 -43.20
N SER A 126 -29.03 3.18 -43.59
CA SER A 126 -29.25 4.05 -44.76
C SER A 126 -29.23 3.30 -46.10
N LYS A 127 -28.71 2.07 -46.14
CA LYS A 127 -28.70 1.20 -47.34
C LYS A 127 -29.81 0.15 -47.32
N LEU A 128 -30.49 -0.03 -46.18
CA LEU A 128 -31.60 -0.96 -45.99
C LEU A 128 -32.97 -0.28 -46.08
N ALA A 129 -33.03 1.05 -45.91
CA ALA A 129 -34.21 1.89 -46.16
C ALA A 129 -34.25 2.37 -47.61
#